data_AF-A0A258KXK1-F1
#
_entry.id   AF-A0A258KXK1-F1
#
_cell.length_a   1.000
_cell.length_b   1.000
_cell.length_c   1.000
_cell.angle_alpha   90.00
_cell.angle_beta   90.00
_cell.angle_gamma   90.00
#
_symmetry.space_group_name_H-M   'P 1'
#
loop_
_entity.id
_entity.type
_entity.pdbx_description
1 polymer ?
#
loop_
_entity_poly.entity_id
_entity_poly.type
_entity_poly.pdbx_seq_one_letter_code
_entity_poly.pdbx_strand_id
1 'polypeptide(L)'
;MAGTTAGQRSMGITARLAVLALAAMTGACSSLSEETGLDLMASASAPPAQDLRPANEGGLPQTELGKATEYWGKEYAKNPSNAAAAIAYAKNLKALGNKQEAFNILAQAAQTTPENRELAAEYGRLALDLEKVSLAAQLLEVADDPMRPDWRVVSARGAAMAKLGRYKDAVQHLERANMLAPEQVAVQNNLALAYAMNGEAAKAEGLLRQAVARGGGSPKTKQNLALVLGLQGKYDEATQVGSTVVSADVARENTSVLRQMVKLDPKASQPFTAPPALAAAPAPIWPAQAQAPTQVQAPAAPVAFKPATIDNASASSWDATVVSSAPAR
;
A
#
# COMPACT_ATOMS: atom_id res chain seq x y z
N MET A 1 -25.86 -69.13 -40.37
CA MET A 1 -25.91 -67.66 -40.23
C MET A 1 -25.87 -67.35 -38.75
N ALA A 2 -24.75 -66.79 -38.30
CA ALA A 2 -24.45 -66.53 -36.90
C ALA A 2 -25.16 -65.25 -36.42
N GLY A 3 -25.80 -65.30 -35.25
CA GLY A 3 -26.35 -64.15 -34.56
C GLY A 3 -25.77 -64.10 -33.15
N THR A 4 -24.75 -63.27 -32.96
CA THR A 4 -24.11 -62.94 -31.68
C THR A 4 -24.80 -61.74 -31.06
N THR A 5 -25.38 -61.91 -29.87
CA THR A 5 -25.84 -60.81 -29.02
C THR A 5 -24.68 -60.35 -28.12
N ALA A 6 -24.09 -59.20 -28.45
CA ALA A 6 -23.09 -58.53 -27.64
C ALA A 6 -23.75 -57.49 -26.72
N GLY A 7 -23.46 -57.58 -25.43
CA GLY A 7 -23.99 -56.68 -24.40
C GLY A 7 -23.51 -55.24 -24.53
N GLN A 8 -24.43 -54.30 -24.36
CA GLN A 8 -24.12 -52.89 -24.16
C GLN A 8 -23.66 -52.66 -22.71
N ARG A 9 -22.39 -52.30 -22.52
CA ARG A 9 -21.89 -51.70 -21.29
C ARG A 9 -22.15 -50.19 -21.34
N SER A 10 -22.80 -49.68 -20.32
CA SER A 10 -22.93 -48.25 -20.03
C SER A 10 -21.54 -47.65 -19.76
N MET A 11 -21.15 -46.66 -20.57
CA MET A 11 -19.93 -45.90 -20.36
C MET A 11 -20.35 -44.47 -20.04
N GLY A 12 -20.20 -44.08 -18.78
CA GLY A 12 -20.52 -42.75 -18.28
C GLY A 12 -19.62 -41.69 -18.93
N ILE A 13 -20.24 -40.70 -19.56
CA ILE A 13 -19.57 -39.53 -20.12
C ILE A 13 -19.37 -38.53 -18.98
N THR A 14 -18.16 -38.47 -18.43
CA THR A 14 -17.72 -37.37 -17.56
C THR A 14 -17.38 -36.16 -18.43
N ALA A 15 -18.30 -35.21 -18.50
CA ALA A 15 -18.08 -33.92 -19.14
C ALA A 15 -17.07 -33.10 -18.31
N ARG A 16 -15.84 -32.95 -18.82
CA ARG A 16 -14.87 -31.95 -18.31
C ARG A 16 -15.10 -30.65 -19.07
N LEU A 17 -15.75 -29.68 -18.42
CA LEU A 17 -15.84 -28.30 -18.91
C LEU A 17 -14.47 -27.61 -18.74
N ALA A 18 -13.78 -27.40 -19.85
CA ALA A 18 -12.64 -26.49 -19.93
C ALA A 18 -13.18 -25.06 -20.06
N VAL A 19 -12.92 -24.21 -19.06
CA VAL A 19 -13.22 -22.78 -19.11
C VAL A 19 -12.08 -22.08 -19.84
N LEU A 20 -12.36 -21.62 -21.06
CA LEU A 20 -11.47 -20.76 -21.84
C LEU A 20 -11.59 -19.33 -21.29
N ALA A 21 -10.53 -18.84 -20.65
CA ALA A 21 -10.39 -17.44 -20.28
C ALA A 21 -9.95 -16.61 -21.49
N LEU A 22 -10.82 -15.73 -21.97
CA LEU A 22 -10.48 -14.71 -22.97
C LEU A 22 -10.40 -13.35 -22.25
N ALA A 23 -9.20 -12.96 -21.85
CA ALA A 23 -8.94 -11.61 -21.37
C ALA A 23 -8.62 -10.71 -22.57
N ALA A 24 -9.55 -9.83 -22.92
CA ALA A 24 -9.35 -8.79 -23.91
C ALA A 24 -8.38 -7.73 -23.35
N MET A 25 -7.25 -7.57 -24.03
CA MET A 25 -6.33 -6.46 -23.84
C MET A 25 -6.98 -5.16 -24.29
N THR A 26 -6.99 -4.16 -23.41
CA THR A 26 -6.89 -2.75 -23.81
C THR A 26 -5.88 -2.10 -22.88
N GLY A 27 -4.84 -1.55 -23.48
CA GLY A 27 -3.78 -0.85 -22.77
C GLY A 27 -4.14 0.60 -22.46
N ALA A 28 -3.34 1.22 -21.60
CA ALA A 28 -2.61 2.45 -21.86
C ALA A 28 -2.00 3.01 -20.56
N CYS A 29 -0.71 3.29 -20.63
CA CYS A 29 0.05 4.39 -20.04
C CYS A 29 -0.35 5.04 -18.70
N SER A 30 0.72 5.19 -17.89
CA SER A 30 1.02 6.28 -16.96
C SER A 30 0.10 6.49 -15.74
N SER A 31 0.53 5.90 -14.63
CA SER A 31 0.90 6.70 -13.46
C SER A 31 2.07 6.02 -12.72
N LEU A 32 3.17 6.73 -12.53
CA LEU A 32 4.11 6.49 -11.42
C LEU A 32 3.38 6.85 -10.12
N SER A 33 2.29 6.14 -9.81
CA SER A 33 1.62 6.26 -8.53
C SER A 33 2.36 5.33 -7.59
N GLU A 34 3.01 5.92 -6.59
CA GLU A 34 3.56 5.23 -5.41
C GLU A 34 2.43 4.59 -4.57
N GLU A 35 1.54 3.83 -5.20
CA GLU A 35 0.47 3.12 -4.50
C GLU A 35 1.01 1.83 -3.92
N THR A 36 1.55 1.90 -2.70
CA THR A 36 1.49 0.75 -1.79
C THR A 36 0.05 0.62 -1.31
N GLY A 37 -0.81 0.16 -2.22
CA GLY A 37 -2.25 -0.01 -1.98
C GLY A 37 -2.53 -1.29 -1.19
N LEU A 38 -3.49 -1.22 -0.27
CA LEU A 38 -4.06 -2.40 0.36
C LEU A 38 -5.06 -3.02 -0.62
N ASP A 39 -4.62 -4.04 -1.37
CA ASP A 39 -5.48 -4.76 -2.31
C ASP A 39 -5.93 -6.09 -1.69
N LEU A 40 -7.16 -6.12 -1.15
CA LEU A 40 -7.73 -7.35 -0.57
C LEU A 40 -8.29 -8.32 -1.64
N MET A 41 -8.46 -7.86 -2.88
CA MET A 41 -9.05 -8.65 -3.98
C MET A 41 -8.01 -9.24 -4.94
N ALA A 42 -6.71 -9.02 -4.69
CA ALA A 42 -5.62 -9.47 -5.56
C ALA A 42 -5.45 -11.01 -5.65
N SER A 43 -6.24 -11.81 -4.93
CA SER A 43 -6.11 -13.28 -4.93
C SER A 43 -6.85 -14.00 -6.07
N ALA A 44 -7.49 -13.29 -7.00
CA ALA A 44 -8.21 -13.90 -8.12
C ALA A 44 -7.72 -13.42 -9.49
N SER A 45 -6.43 -13.56 -9.80
CA SER A 45 -5.84 -13.76 -11.15
C SER A 45 -4.36 -13.36 -11.21
N ALA A 46 -3.48 -14.08 -10.51
CA ALA A 46 -2.09 -14.14 -10.93
C ALA A 46 -2.00 -15.15 -12.08
N PRO A 47 -1.54 -14.78 -13.29
CA PRO A 47 -1.23 -15.77 -14.32
C PRO A 47 -0.16 -16.73 -13.77
N PRO A 48 -0.15 -18.01 -14.19
CA PRO A 48 0.91 -18.93 -13.81
C PRO A 48 2.26 -18.31 -14.20
N ALA A 49 3.22 -18.34 -13.28
CA ALA A 49 4.57 -17.83 -13.49
C ALA A 49 5.11 -18.42 -14.80
N GLN A 50 5.18 -17.59 -15.83
CA GLN A 50 5.88 -17.95 -17.04
C GLN A 50 7.36 -18.03 -16.70
N ASP A 51 7.96 -19.12 -17.15
CA ASP A 51 9.35 -19.47 -16.97
C ASP A 51 10.25 -18.37 -17.57
N LEU A 52 10.58 -17.36 -16.75
CA LEU A 52 11.52 -16.32 -17.11
C LEU A 52 12.92 -16.94 -17.05
N ARG A 53 13.35 -17.49 -18.19
CA ARG A 53 14.77 -17.68 -18.51
C ARG A 53 15.51 -16.37 -18.17
N PRO A 54 16.76 -16.42 -17.70
CA PRO A 54 17.54 -15.21 -17.47
C PRO A 54 17.78 -14.51 -18.81
N ALA A 55 16.92 -13.57 -19.15
CA ALA A 55 17.18 -12.58 -20.18
C ALA A 55 18.05 -11.52 -19.53
N ASN A 56 19.37 -11.67 -19.62
CA ASN A 56 20.31 -10.55 -19.55
C ASN A 56 21.66 -10.94 -20.16
N GLU A 57 21.63 -11.14 -21.47
CA GLU A 57 22.71 -10.73 -22.37
C GLU A 57 22.07 -9.76 -23.38
N GLY A 58 21.97 -8.47 -23.04
CA GLY A 58 21.38 -7.46 -23.91
C GLY A 58 20.92 -6.23 -23.13
N GLY A 59 21.51 -5.06 -23.42
CA GLY A 59 21.41 -3.85 -22.61
C GLY A 59 20.01 -3.30 -22.32
N LEU A 60 19.94 -2.41 -21.34
CA LEU A 60 18.71 -1.74 -20.90
C LEU A 60 17.99 -1.04 -22.07
N PRO A 61 16.65 -0.91 -22.03
CA PRO A 61 15.91 -0.15 -23.03
C PRO A 61 16.50 1.25 -23.17
N GLN A 62 16.71 1.73 -24.40
CA GLN A 62 17.25 3.07 -24.73
C GLN A 62 16.27 4.23 -24.42
N THR A 63 15.53 4.07 -23.32
CA THR A 63 14.66 5.08 -22.73
C THR A 63 15.47 5.97 -21.80
N GLU A 64 14.99 7.19 -21.53
CA GLU A 64 15.62 8.08 -20.54
C GLU A 64 15.71 7.43 -19.16
N LEU A 65 14.72 6.61 -18.79
CA LEU A 65 14.75 5.81 -17.56
C LEU A 65 15.86 4.75 -17.58
N GLY A 66 16.08 4.08 -18.71
CA GLY A 66 17.18 3.12 -18.88
C GLY A 66 18.56 3.76 -18.74
N LYS A 67 18.79 4.93 -19.37
CA LYS A 67 20.04 5.70 -19.22
C LYS A 67 20.25 6.16 -17.78
N ALA A 68 19.20 6.65 -17.12
CA ALA A 68 19.28 7.04 -15.72
C ALA A 68 19.58 5.84 -14.81
N THR A 69 19.01 4.67 -15.11
CA THR A 69 19.29 3.41 -14.40
C THR A 69 20.76 3.03 -14.53
N GLU A 70 21.33 3.10 -15.74
CA GLU A 70 22.74 2.82 -15.97
C GLU A 70 23.66 3.81 -15.22
N TYR A 71 23.34 5.10 -15.25
CA TYR A 71 24.07 6.13 -14.51
C TYR A 71 24.10 5.83 -13.00
N TRP A 72 22.93 5.63 -12.39
CA TRP A 72 22.82 5.36 -10.96
C TRP A 72 23.42 4.00 -10.56
N GLY A 73 23.37 3.01 -11.45
CA GLY A 73 24.06 1.74 -11.26
C GLY A 73 25.58 1.91 -11.20
N LYS A 74 26.16 2.75 -12.07
CA LYS A 74 27.59 3.11 -12.02
C LYS A 74 27.94 3.89 -10.76
N GLU A 75 27.12 4.86 -10.35
CA GLU A 75 27.36 5.62 -9.11
C GLU A 75 27.28 4.73 -7.86
N TYR A 76 26.30 3.82 -7.80
CA TYR A 76 26.19 2.82 -6.73
C TYR A 76 27.40 1.88 -6.72
N ALA A 77 27.86 1.41 -7.88
CA ALA A 77 29.02 0.52 -7.96
C ALA A 77 30.33 1.16 -7.45
N LYS A 78 30.48 2.48 -7.58
CA LYS A 78 31.63 3.23 -7.02
C LYS A 78 31.60 3.24 -5.49
N ASN A 79 30.42 3.33 -4.88
CA ASN A 79 30.24 3.33 -3.44
C ASN A 79 28.90 2.69 -3.04
N PRO A 80 28.88 1.37 -2.77
CA PRO A 80 27.66 0.66 -2.38
C PRO A 80 27.04 1.13 -1.05
N SER A 81 27.81 1.85 -0.21
CA SER A 81 27.30 2.43 1.05
C SER A 81 26.60 3.78 0.85
N ASN A 82 26.65 4.36 -0.35
CA ASN A 82 25.96 5.61 -0.65
C ASN A 82 24.45 5.36 -0.77
N ALA A 83 23.72 5.64 0.31
CA ALA A 83 22.27 5.47 0.39
C ALA A 83 21.52 6.23 -0.73
N ALA A 84 21.94 7.46 -1.08
CA ALA A 84 21.25 8.24 -2.11
C ALA A 84 21.38 7.58 -3.50
N ALA A 85 22.57 7.07 -3.84
CA ALA A 85 22.78 6.35 -5.09
C ALA A 85 22.01 5.02 -5.11
N ALA A 86 22.01 4.28 -4.00
CA ALA A 86 21.24 3.04 -3.86
C ALA A 86 19.74 3.27 -4.02
N ILE A 87 19.19 4.32 -3.39
CA ILE A 87 17.78 4.72 -3.50
C ILE A 87 17.43 5.07 -4.95
N ALA A 88 18.20 5.94 -5.59
CA ALA A 88 17.94 6.37 -6.96
C ALA A 88 18.01 5.20 -7.95
N TYR A 89 19.01 4.32 -7.79
CA TYR A 89 19.15 3.12 -8.61
C TYR A 89 17.96 2.16 -8.42
N ALA A 90 17.60 1.87 -7.17
CA ALA A 90 16.48 0.98 -6.85
C ALA A 90 15.12 1.53 -7.33
N LYS A 91 14.88 2.85 -7.23
CA LYS A 91 13.68 3.49 -7.78
C LYS A 91 13.54 3.26 -9.28
N ASN A 92 14.65 3.44 -10.02
CA ASN A 92 14.63 3.25 -11.46
C ASN A 92 14.46 1.78 -11.84
N LEU A 93 15.14 0.86 -11.15
CA LEU A 93 14.95 -0.58 -11.30
C LEU A 93 13.49 -0.99 -11.04
N LYS A 94 12.88 -0.49 -9.96
CA LYS A 94 11.46 -0.71 -9.65
C LYS A 94 10.56 -0.20 -10.78
N ALA A 95 10.82 0.99 -11.31
CA ALA A 95 10.05 1.58 -12.40
C ALA A 95 10.20 0.80 -13.72
N LEU A 96 11.33 0.12 -13.94
CA LEU A 96 11.56 -0.80 -15.05
C LEU A 96 10.97 -2.21 -14.82
N GLY A 97 10.38 -2.47 -13.64
CA GLY A 97 9.81 -3.77 -13.28
C GLY A 97 10.78 -4.72 -12.57
N ASN A 98 12.05 -4.34 -12.42
CA ASN A 98 13.10 -5.13 -11.77
C ASN A 98 13.03 -5.03 -10.23
N LYS A 99 11.85 -5.30 -9.65
CA LYS A 99 11.58 -5.12 -8.22
C LYS A 99 12.50 -5.95 -7.31
N GLN A 100 12.84 -7.17 -7.72
CA GLN A 100 13.70 -8.04 -6.91
C GLN A 100 15.16 -7.55 -6.88
N GLU A 101 15.67 -7.02 -7.99
CA GLU A 101 17.00 -6.42 -8.03
C GLU A 101 17.03 -5.14 -7.19
N ALA A 102 16.04 -4.25 -7.37
CA ALA A 102 15.87 -3.06 -6.54
C ALA A 102 15.86 -3.38 -5.04
N PHE A 103 15.18 -4.47 -4.64
CA PHE A 103 15.12 -4.92 -3.26
C PHE A 103 16.50 -5.32 -2.74
N ASN A 104 17.29 -6.03 -3.54
CA ASN A 104 18.64 -6.45 -3.16
C ASN A 104 19.59 -5.26 -3.03
N ILE A 105 19.48 -4.25 -3.91
CA ILE A 105 20.27 -3.01 -3.82
C ILE A 105 19.98 -2.27 -2.51
N LEU A 106 18.69 -2.08 -2.17
CA LEU A 106 18.31 -1.42 -0.91
C LEU A 106 18.72 -2.24 0.31
N ALA A 107 18.58 -3.57 0.26
CA ALA A 107 19.01 -4.46 1.33
C ALA A 107 20.52 -4.37 1.59
N GLN A 108 21.33 -4.28 0.52
CA GLN A 108 22.77 -4.15 0.64
C GLN A 108 23.18 -2.82 1.27
N ALA A 109 22.61 -1.71 0.79
CA ALA A 109 22.90 -0.39 1.36
C ALA A 109 22.42 -0.26 2.82
N ALA A 110 21.30 -0.89 3.18
CA ALA A 110 20.78 -0.93 4.56
C ALA A 110 21.76 -1.58 5.56
N GLN A 111 22.64 -2.48 5.12
CA GLN A 111 23.64 -3.10 6.01
C GLN A 111 24.64 -2.09 6.56
N THR A 112 24.94 -1.04 5.79
CA THR A 112 25.94 -0.02 6.16
C THR A 112 25.33 1.28 6.65
N THR A 113 24.05 1.54 6.38
CA THR A 113 23.34 2.75 6.81
C THR A 113 21.94 2.43 7.40
N PRO A 114 21.84 1.60 8.46
CA PRO A 114 20.57 1.12 8.98
C PRO A 114 19.66 2.23 9.55
N GLU A 115 20.23 3.36 9.98
CA GLU A 115 19.51 4.52 10.53
C GLU A 115 19.00 5.50 9.47
N ASN A 116 19.36 5.32 8.19
CA ASN A 116 18.91 6.20 7.12
C ASN A 116 17.41 5.99 6.86
N ARG A 117 16.60 6.95 7.32
CA ARG A 117 15.13 6.88 7.24
C ARG A 117 14.59 6.92 5.82
N GLU A 118 15.23 7.64 4.90
CA GLU A 118 14.81 7.67 3.49
C GLU A 118 15.04 6.31 2.83
N LEU A 119 16.19 5.69 3.10
CA LEU A 119 16.49 4.34 2.64
C LEU A 119 15.51 3.32 3.22
N ALA A 120 15.22 3.41 4.52
CA ALA A 120 14.21 2.59 5.17
C ALA A 120 12.81 2.78 4.57
N ALA A 121 12.44 4.01 4.19
CA ALA A 121 11.15 4.31 3.55
C ALA A 121 11.00 3.60 2.20
N GLU A 122 12.00 3.73 1.33
CA GLU A 122 11.98 3.07 0.01
C GLU A 122 12.04 1.56 0.14
N TYR A 123 12.89 1.07 1.03
CA TYR A 123 13.05 -0.37 1.24
C TYR A 123 11.78 -0.99 1.82
N GLY A 124 11.15 -0.32 2.79
CA GLY A 124 9.89 -0.74 3.39
C GLY A 124 8.73 -0.76 2.40
N ARG A 125 8.61 0.28 1.55
CA ARG A 125 7.57 0.30 0.49
C ARG A 125 7.79 -0.79 -0.55
N LEU A 126 9.03 -1.00 -1.00
CA LEU A 126 9.33 -2.09 -1.93
C LEU A 126 9.14 -3.47 -1.29
N ALA A 127 9.40 -3.61 0.01
CA ALA A 127 9.10 -4.83 0.75
C ALA A 127 7.58 -5.12 0.78
N LEU A 128 6.72 -4.10 0.90
CA LEU A 128 5.26 -4.28 0.76
C LEU A 128 4.86 -4.73 -0.64
N ASP A 129 5.43 -4.11 -1.68
CA ASP A 129 5.16 -4.49 -3.07
C ASP A 129 5.55 -5.95 -3.38
N LEU A 130 6.47 -6.51 -2.59
CA LEU A 130 6.94 -7.89 -2.68
C LEU A 130 6.32 -8.80 -1.59
N GLU A 131 5.28 -8.35 -0.92
CA GLU A 131 4.55 -9.08 0.13
C GLU A 131 5.42 -9.52 1.33
N LYS A 132 6.56 -8.85 1.55
CA LYS A 132 7.44 -9.04 2.72
C LYS A 132 6.96 -8.18 3.89
N VAL A 133 5.72 -8.43 4.31
CA VAL A 133 4.95 -7.54 5.19
C VAL A 133 5.64 -7.28 6.54
N SER A 134 6.17 -8.31 7.20
CA SER A 134 6.83 -8.15 8.51
C SER A 134 8.08 -7.28 8.44
N LEU A 135 8.88 -7.44 7.38
CA LEU A 135 10.06 -6.60 7.14
C LEU A 135 9.64 -5.17 6.83
N ALA A 136 8.63 -4.99 5.98
CA ALA A 136 8.11 -3.67 5.67
C ALA A 136 7.64 -2.92 6.92
N ALA A 137 6.91 -3.58 7.83
CA ALA A 137 6.45 -2.97 9.07
C ALA A 137 7.61 -2.42 9.92
N GLN A 138 8.71 -3.17 10.03
CA GLN A 138 9.91 -2.75 10.77
C GLN A 138 10.60 -1.56 10.11
N LEU A 139 10.81 -1.63 8.79
CA LEU A 139 11.47 -0.56 8.03
C LEU A 139 10.65 0.74 8.04
N LEU A 140 9.33 0.62 7.89
CA LEU A 140 8.43 1.79 7.86
C LEU A 140 8.24 2.42 9.24
N GLU A 141 8.45 1.67 10.32
CA GLU A 141 8.55 2.23 11.67
C GLU A 141 9.83 3.08 11.84
N VAL A 142 10.97 2.61 11.32
CA VAL A 142 12.21 3.42 11.29
C VAL A 142 12.04 4.64 10.38
N ALA A 143 11.30 4.51 9.27
CA ALA A 143 11.10 5.61 8.33
C ALA A 143 10.15 6.71 8.82
N ASP A 144 9.15 6.39 9.66
CA ASP A 144 8.15 7.35 10.18
C ASP A 144 8.79 8.33 11.16
N ASP A 145 9.20 9.49 10.64
CA ASP A 145 9.80 10.59 11.39
C ASP A 145 8.73 11.62 11.83
N PRO A 146 8.48 11.78 13.14
CA PRO A 146 7.55 12.80 13.65
C PRO A 146 7.96 14.24 13.32
N MET A 147 9.26 14.51 13.12
CA MET A 147 9.78 15.85 12.80
C MET A 147 9.63 16.19 11.31
N ARG A 148 9.56 15.18 10.45
CA ARG A 148 9.40 15.30 9.00
C ARG A 148 8.34 14.33 8.50
N PRO A 149 7.06 14.55 8.85
CA PRO A 149 6.00 13.61 8.52
C PRO A 149 5.80 13.52 7.00
N ASP A 150 5.82 12.29 6.47
CA ASP A 150 5.47 11.96 5.09
C ASP A 150 4.27 11.03 5.07
N TRP A 151 3.17 11.49 4.47
CA TRP A 151 1.94 10.70 4.36
C TRP A 151 2.16 9.37 3.64
N ARG A 152 3.13 9.27 2.71
CA ARG A 152 3.43 8.04 1.98
C ARG A 152 3.98 6.95 2.90
N VAL A 153 4.91 7.32 3.77
CA VAL A 153 5.51 6.42 4.76
C VAL A 153 4.46 5.99 5.77
N VAL A 154 3.70 6.94 6.31
CA VAL A 154 2.65 6.66 7.30
C VAL A 154 1.54 5.79 6.69
N SER A 155 1.13 6.06 5.45
CA SER A 155 0.14 5.26 4.73
C SER A 155 0.65 3.84 4.46
N ALA A 156 1.90 3.69 4.00
CA ALA A 156 2.51 2.39 3.78
C ALA A 156 2.61 1.60 5.10
N ARG A 157 2.97 2.26 6.22
CA ARG A 157 2.99 1.64 7.55
C ARG A 157 1.60 1.14 7.95
N GLY A 158 0.56 1.95 7.72
CA GLY A 158 -0.83 1.55 7.92
C GLY A 158 -1.23 0.34 7.07
N ALA A 159 -0.85 0.32 5.80
CA ALA A 159 -1.08 -0.83 4.91
C ALA A 159 -0.35 -2.10 5.39
N ALA A 160 0.89 -1.96 5.88
CA ALA A 160 1.64 -3.06 6.48
C ALA A 160 0.90 -3.64 7.71
N MET A 161 0.41 -2.77 8.61
CA MET A 161 -0.35 -3.20 9.78
C MET A 161 -1.67 -3.89 9.40
N ALA A 162 -2.37 -3.39 8.37
CA ALA A 162 -3.58 -4.02 7.88
C ALA A 162 -3.31 -5.42 7.31
N LYS A 163 -2.23 -5.59 6.52
CA LYS A 163 -1.81 -6.91 6.01
C LYS A 163 -1.39 -7.87 7.12
N LEU A 164 -0.95 -7.38 8.27
CA LEU A 164 -0.69 -8.18 9.48
C LEU A 164 -1.94 -8.48 10.31
N GLY A 165 -3.13 -8.06 9.86
CA GLY A 165 -4.39 -8.21 10.61
C GLY A 165 -4.54 -7.25 11.79
N ARG A 166 -3.61 -6.30 11.96
CA ARG A 166 -3.64 -5.27 13.02
C ARG A 166 -4.47 -4.08 12.58
N TYR A 167 -5.76 -4.30 12.33
CA TYR A 167 -6.63 -3.30 11.70
C TYR A 167 -6.81 -2.03 12.54
N LYS A 168 -6.88 -2.14 13.87
CA LYS A 168 -6.96 -0.98 14.77
C LYS A 168 -5.73 -0.06 14.63
N ASP A 169 -4.53 -0.63 14.56
CA ASP A 169 -3.29 0.13 14.40
C ASP A 169 -3.20 0.72 12.98
N ALA A 170 -3.65 -0.04 11.97
CA ALA A 170 -3.75 0.43 10.60
C ALA A 170 -4.63 1.66 10.48
N VAL A 171 -5.81 1.67 11.12
CA VAL A 171 -6.72 2.82 11.17
C VAL A 171 -6.01 4.04 11.73
N GLN A 172 -5.30 3.94 12.87
CA GLN A 172 -4.60 5.08 13.47
C GLN A 172 -3.57 5.70 12.52
N HIS A 173 -2.76 4.86 11.86
CA HIS A 173 -1.77 5.35 10.89
C HIS A 173 -2.44 5.95 9.65
N LEU A 174 -3.48 5.32 9.11
CA LEU A 174 -4.17 5.79 7.91
C LEU A 174 -5.00 7.06 8.16
N GLU A 175 -5.55 7.26 9.36
CA GLU A 175 -6.15 8.52 9.79
C GLU A 175 -5.10 9.63 9.81
N ARG A 176 -3.90 9.38 10.37
CA ARG A 176 -2.78 10.33 10.33
C ARG A 176 -2.34 10.64 8.90
N ALA A 177 -2.21 9.62 8.04
CA ALA A 177 -1.89 9.84 6.64
C ALA A 177 -2.97 10.68 5.93
N ASN A 178 -4.25 10.45 6.22
CA ASN A 178 -5.35 11.22 5.66
C ASN A 178 -5.38 12.67 6.20
N MET A 179 -4.97 12.92 7.44
CA MET A 179 -4.80 14.29 7.94
C MET A 179 -3.66 15.03 7.22
N LEU A 180 -2.56 14.34 6.94
CA LEU A 180 -1.42 14.92 6.20
C LEU A 180 -1.74 15.16 4.72
N ALA A 181 -2.66 14.37 4.16
CA ALA A 181 -2.95 14.32 2.74
C ALA A 181 -4.43 13.99 2.46
N PRO A 182 -5.36 14.90 2.79
CA PRO A 182 -6.81 14.62 2.81
C PRO A 182 -7.42 14.38 1.43
N GLU A 183 -6.76 14.80 0.36
CA GLU A 183 -7.21 14.64 -1.02
C GLU A 183 -6.62 13.42 -1.72
N GLN A 184 -5.73 12.68 -1.06
CA GLN A 184 -5.09 11.52 -1.66
C GLN A 184 -6.04 10.31 -1.64
N VAL A 185 -6.62 10.02 -2.81
CA VAL A 185 -7.55 8.90 -3.03
C VAL A 185 -6.98 7.55 -2.57
N ALA A 186 -5.67 7.31 -2.79
CA ALA A 186 -4.98 6.11 -2.33
C ALA A 186 -5.09 5.91 -0.81
N VAL A 187 -4.89 6.99 -0.05
CA VAL A 187 -4.96 6.99 1.42
C VAL A 187 -6.39 6.78 1.88
N GLN A 188 -7.36 7.46 1.26
CA GLN A 188 -8.78 7.28 1.56
C GLN A 188 -9.25 5.85 1.30
N ASN A 189 -8.80 5.23 0.20
CA ASN A 189 -9.10 3.84 -0.14
C ASN A 189 -8.53 2.87 0.92
N ASN A 190 -7.26 3.03 1.28
CA ASN A 190 -6.62 2.20 2.31
C ASN A 190 -7.31 2.39 3.67
N LEU A 191 -7.62 3.63 4.06
CA LEU A 191 -8.33 3.95 5.30
C LEU A 191 -9.72 3.33 5.34
N ALA A 192 -10.48 3.41 4.25
CA ALA A 192 -11.81 2.81 4.17
C ALA A 192 -11.76 1.28 4.32
N LEU A 193 -10.80 0.62 3.65
CA LEU A 193 -10.61 -0.82 3.80
C LEU A 193 -10.19 -1.18 5.23
N ALA A 194 -9.30 -0.41 5.85
CA ALA A 194 -8.91 -0.61 7.24
C ALA A 194 -10.10 -0.44 8.21
N TYR A 195 -10.94 0.58 8.03
CA TYR A 195 -12.18 0.73 8.80
C TYR A 195 -13.11 -0.47 8.61
N ALA A 196 -13.32 -0.93 7.39
CA ALA A 196 -14.19 -2.07 7.11
C ALA A 196 -13.69 -3.35 7.81
N MET A 197 -12.39 -3.63 7.73
CA MET A 197 -11.78 -4.78 8.40
C MET A 197 -11.73 -4.65 9.92
N ASN A 198 -11.71 -3.41 10.44
CA ASN A 198 -11.82 -3.12 11.86
C ASN A 198 -13.28 -3.17 12.39
N GLY A 199 -14.26 -3.53 11.54
CA GLY A 199 -15.68 -3.60 11.89
C GLY A 199 -16.43 -2.26 11.81
N GLU A 200 -15.77 -1.19 11.36
CA GLU A 200 -16.31 0.16 11.23
C GLU A 200 -16.81 0.44 9.81
N ALA A 201 -17.52 -0.53 9.21
CA ALA A 201 -17.93 -0.49 7.82
C ALA A 201 -18.78 0.75 7.45
N ALA A 202 -19.53 1.33 8.40
CA ALA A 202 -20.30 2.56 8.18
C ALA A 202 -19.39 3.78 7.92
N LYS A 203 -18.25 3.89 8.64
CA LYS A 203 -17.26 4.94 8.40
C LYS A 203 -16.60 4.77 7.03
N ALA A 204 -16.27 3.52 6.69
CA ALA A 204 -15.70 3.17 5.38
C ALA A 204 -16.62 3.60 4.22
N GLU A 205 -17.92 3.31 4.31
CA GLU A 205 -18.91 3.72 3.30
C GLU A 205 -18.97 5.24 3.16
N GLY A 206 -19.08 5.96 4.29
CA GLY A 206 -19.13 7.43 4.29
C GLY A 206 -17.91 8.04 3.60
N LEU A 207 -16.72 7.53 3.91
CA LEU A 207 -15.46 7.99 3.31
C LEU A 207 -15.42 7.72 1.80
N LEU A 208 -15.80 6.51 1.36
CA LEU A 208 -15.77 6.13 -0.06
C LEU A 208 -16.84 6.86 -0.88
N ARG A 209 -18.05 7.07 -0.35
CA ARG A 209 -19.08 7.87 -1.03
C ARG A 209 -18.62 9.31 -1.24
N GLN A 210 -17.97 9.91 -0.24
CA GLN A 210 -17.37 11.24 -0.40
C GLN A 210 -16.26 11.25 -1.47
N ALA A 211 -15.39 10.24 -1.47
CA ALA A 211 -14.32 10.11 -2.46
C ALA A 211 -14.89 10.00 -3.90
N VAL A 212 -15.95 9.19 -4.09
CA VAL A 212 -16.65 9.06 -5.37
C VAL A 212 -17.32 10.38 -5.79
N ALA A 213 -17.97 11.09 -4.85
CA ALA A 213 -18.68 12.34 -5.14
C ALA A 213 -17.74 13.49 -5.56
N ARG A 214 -16.51 13.53 -5.00
CA ARG A 214 -15.51 14.57 -5.31
C ARG A 214 -14.73 14.35 -6.62
N GLY A 215 -15.17 13.42 -7.47
CA GLY A 215 -14.46 13.09 -8.72
C GLY A 215 -13.27 12.15 -8.54
N GLY A 216 -12.93 11.75 -7.30
CA GLY A 216 -11.96 10.69 -6.98
C GLY A 216 -12.48 9.27 -7.25
N GLY A 217 -13.56 9.13 -8.01
CA GLY A 217 -14.25 7.87 -8.34
C GLY A 217 -13.49 6.98 -9.31
N SER A 218 -12.21 6.72 -9.04
CA SER A 218 -11.44 5.69 -9.76
C SER A 218 -12.19 4.36 -9.73
N PRO A 219 -11.99 3.47 -10.73
CA PRO A 219 -12.59 2.14 -10.70
C PRO A 219 -12.35 1.40 -9.39
N LYS A 220 -11.14 1.52 -8.82
CA LYS A 220 -10.74 0.95 -7.53
C LYS A 220 -11.56 1.48 -6.35
N THR A 221 -11.80 2.79 -6.28
CA THR A 221 -12.61 3.40 -5.20
C THR A 221 -14.05 2.89 -5.23
N LYS A 222 -14.64 2.74 -6.43
CA LYS A 222 -16.00 2.20 -6.58
C LYS A 222 -16.06 0.69 -6.27
N GLN A 223 -15.03 -0.07 -6.64
CA GLN A 223 -14.90 -1.48 -6.25
C GLN A 223 -14.82 -1.63 -4.72
N ASN A 224 -14.02 -0.79 -4.05
CA ASN A 224 -13.94 -0.77 -2.59
C ASN A 224 -15.29 -0.39 -1.96
N LEU A 225 -16.02 0.56 -2.55
CA LEU A 225 -17.37 0.90 -2.08
C LEU A 225 -18.33 -0.28 -2.22
N ALA A 226 -18.31 -0.97 -3.36
CA ALA A 226 -19.12 -2.18 -3.57
C ALA A 226 -18.77 -3.29 -2.55
N LEU A 227 -17.48 -3.51 -2.28
CA LEU A 227 -17.02 -4.44 -1.24
C LEU A 227 -17.58 -4.07 0.13
N VAL A 228 -17.42 -2.80 0.55
CA VAL A 228 -17.91 -2.32 1.85
C VAL A 228 -19.43 -2.46 1.98
N LEU A 229 -20.18 -2.11 0.93
CA LEU A 229 -21.63 -2.30 0.88
C LEU A 229 -22.00 -3.78 1.02
N GLY A 230 -21.27 -4.67 0.34
CA GLY A 230 -21.47 -6.12 0.44
C GLY A 230 -21.20 -6.67 1.85
N LEU A 231 -20.13 -6.21 2.52
CA LEU A 231 -19.81 -6.58 3.91
C LEU A 231 -20.88 -6.12 4.91
N GLN A 232 -21.59 -5.02 4.60
CA GLN A 232 -22.74 -4.56 5.39
C GLN A 232 -24.04 -5.29 5.04
N GLY A 233 -24.04 -6.19 4.06
CA GLY A 233 -25.25 -6.87 3.58
C GLY A 233 -26.09 -6.06 2.59
N LYS A 234 -25.64 -4.89 2.15
CA LYS A 234 -26.30 -4.03 1.14
C LYS A 234 -26.00 -4.52 -0.27
N TYR A 235 -26.39 -5.77 -0.56
CA TYR A 235 -26.01 -6.49 -1.78
C TYR A 235 -26.51 -5.84 -3.08
N ASP A 236 -27.72 -5.28 -3.07
CA ASP A 236 -28.29 -4.65 -4.27
C ASP A 236 -27.51 -3.38 -4.64
N GLU A 237 -27.20 -2.54 -3.64
CA GLU A 237 -26.34 -1.38 -3.82
C GLU A 237 -24.90 -1.77 -4.22
N ALA A 238 -24.34 -2.83 -3.62
CA ALA A 238 -23.03 -3.34 -3.99
C ALA A 238 -22.97 -3.74 -5.47
N THR A 239 -24.00 -4.43 -5.97
CA THR A 239 -24.13 -4.82 -7.38
C THR A 239 -24.28 -3.59 -8.28
N GLN A 240 -25.11 -2.63 -7.86
CA GLN A 240 -25.33 -1.40 -8.62
C GLN A 240 -24.04 -0.59 -8.75
N VAL A 241 -23.31 -0.37 -7.65
CA VAL A 241 -22.04 0.36 -7.67
C VAL A 241 -20.97 -0.41 -8.45
N GLY A 242 -20.86 -1.73 -8.22
CA GLY A 242 -19.88 -2.58 -8.91
C GLY A 242 -20.09 -2.65 -10.42
N SER A 243 -21.33 -2.66 -10.89
CA SER A 243 -21.64 -2.70 -12.33
C SER A 243 -21.26 -1.44 -13.10
N THR A 244 -20.84 -0.37 -12.41
CA THR A 244 -20.28 0.85 -13.05
C THR A 244 -18.81 0.72 -13.43
N VAL A 245 -18.13 -0.35 -13.02
CA VAL A 245 -16.68 -0.56 -13.19
C VAL A 245 -16.31 -1.96 -13.69
N VAL A 246 -17.23 -2.92 -13.58
CA VAL A 246 -17.13 -4.26 -14.17
C VAL A 246 -18.48 -4.61 -14.83
N SER A 247 -18.55 -5.72 -15.58
CA SER A 247 -19.83 -6.14 -16.17
C SER A 247 -20.87 -6.46 -15.09
N ALA A 248 -22.15 -6.34 -15.43
CA ALA A 248 -23.25 -6.63 -14.51
C ALA A 248 -23.22 -8.09 -14.00
N ASP A 249 -22.78 -9.04 -14.83
CA ASP A 249 -22.58 -10.43 -14.42
C ASP A 249 -21.49 -10.57 -13.36
N VAL A 250 -20.32 -9.94 -13.58
CA VAL A 250 -19.20 -9.97 -12.62
C VAL A 250 -19.59 -9.28 -11.32
N ALA A 251 -20.30 -8.15 -11.37
CA ALA A 251 -20.77 -7.46 -10.17
C ALA A 251 -21.75 -8.31 -9.34
N ARG A 252 -22.66 -9.03 -10.01
CA ARG A 252 -23.59 -9.97 -9.36
C ARG A 252 -22.84 -11.13 -8.72
N GLU A 253 -21.87 -11.71 -9.42
CA GLU A 253 -21.05 -12.82 -8.91
C GLU A 253 -20.23 -12.40 -7.69
N ASN A 254 -19.50 -11.28 -7.78
CA ASN A 254 -18.73 -10.74 -6.66
C ASN A 254 -19.61 -10.52 -5.42
N THR A 255 -20.81 -9.98 -5.61
CA THR A 255 -21.77 -9.76 -4.52
C THR A 255 -22.32 -11.08 -3.95
N SER A 256 -22.55 -12.08 -4.80
CA SER A 256 -22.95 -13.43 -4.37
C SER A 256 -21.89 -14.07 -3.48
N VAL A 257 -20.62 -13.98 -3.87
CA VAL A 257 -19.47 -14.45 -3.07
C VAL A 257 -19.43 -13.74 -1.72
N LEU A 258 -19.54 -12.41 -1.69
CA LEU A 258 -19.56 -11.65 -0.43
C LEU A 258 -20.73 -12.05 0.48
N ARG A 259 -21.92 -12.29 -0.10
CA ARG A 259 -23.08 -12.79 0.65
C ARG A 259 -22.81 -14.17 1.28
N GLN A 260 -22.09 -15.05 0.60
CA GLN A 260 -21.70 -16.35 1.16
C GLN A 260 -20.68 -16.18 2.29
N MET A 261 -19.68 -15.32 2.10
CA MET A 261 -18.66 -15.02 3.11
C MET A 261 -19.26 -14.44 4.40
N VAL A 262 -20.23 -13.51 4.30
CA VAL A 262 -20.89 -12.89 5.47
C VAL A 262 -21.86 -13.85 6.18
N LYS A 263 -22.51 -14.76 5.45
CA LYS A 263 -23.41 -15.78 6.05
C LYS A 263 -22.67 -16.85 6.85
N LEU A 264 -21.39 -17.06 6.57
CA LEU A 264 -20.51 -17.84 7.43
C LEU A 264 -20.17 -16.94 8.64
N ASP A 265 -20.99 -17.01 9.69
CA ASP A 265 -20.82 -16.22 10.92
C ASP A 265 -19.35 -16.25 11.42
N PRO A 266 -18.81 -15.15 11.98
CA PRO A 266 -17.41 -14.96 12.40
C PRO A 266 -17.08 -15.70 13.71
N LYS A 267 -17.59 -16.92 13.88
CA LYS A 267 -17.32 -17.79 15.04
C LYS A 267 -16.25 -18.83 14.69
N ALA A 268 -15.10 -18.34 14.24
CA ALA A 268 -13.85 -19.08 14.25
C ALA A 268 -12.63 -18.15 14.37
N SER A 269 -12.77 -17.01 15.04
CA SER A 269 -11.62 -16.40 15.69
C SER A 269 -11.66 -16.87 17.14
N GLN A 270 -11.11 -18.07 17.39
CA GLN A 270 -10.45 -18.24 18.69
C GLN A 270 -9.56 -16.99 18.85
N PRO A 271 -9.56 -16.29 20.00
CA PRO A 271 -8.45 -15.38 20.27
C PRO A 271 -7.20 -16.21 19.98
N PHE A 272 -6.31 -15.69 19.14
CA PHE A 272 -5.01 -16.34 18.97
C PHE A 272 -4.41 -16.45 20.36
N THR A 273 -4.53 -17.62 20.97
CA THR A 273 -3.72 -17.98 22.12
C THR A 273 -2.35 -18.13 21.51
N ALA A 274 -1.50 -17.14 21.78
CA ALA A 274 -0.11 -17.28 21.43
C ALA A 274 0.35 -18.66 21.90
N PRO A 275 0.96 -19.50 21.04
CA PRO A 275 1.62 -20.70 21.53
C PRO A 275 2.53 -20.26 22.69
N PRO A 276 2.63 -21.04 23.78
CA PRO A 276 3.46 -20.68 24.92
C PRO A 276 4.81 -20.25 24.36
N ALA A 277 5.19 -19.02 24.68
CA ALA A 277 6.28 -18.31 24.05
C ALA A 277 7.41 -19.29 23.72
N LEU A 278 7.56 -19.63 22.43
CA LEU A 278 8.85 -20.09 21.96
C LEU A 278 9.77 -18.94 22.33
N ALA A 279 10.57 -19.19 23.37
CA ALA A 279 11.46 -18.23 24.00
C ALA A 279 11.97 -17.27 22.92
N ALA A 280 11.65 -15.99 23.11
CA ALA A 280 12.02 -14.93 22.20
C ALA A 280 13.41 -15.22 21.66
N ALA A 281 13.49 -15.57 20.37
CA ALA A 281 14.78 -15.58 19.70
C ALA A 281 15.35 -14.17 19.94
N PRO A 282 16.57 -14.05 20.48
CA PRO A 282 17.11 -12.76 20.85
C PRO A 282 17.04 -11.84 19.64
N ALA A 283 16.51 -10.63 19.85
CA ALA A 283 16.53 -9.58 18.84
C ALA A 283 17.97 -9.46 18.29
N PRO A 284 18.16 -9.21 16.99
CA PRO A 284 19.47 -8.86 16.48
C PRO A 284 19.99 -7.69 17.33
N ILE A 285 21.12 -7.93 17.97
CA ILE A 285 21.77 -6.97 18.85
C ILE A 285 22.43 -5.95 17.92
N TRP A 286 21.74 -4.85 17.63
CA TRP A 286 22.43 -3.67 17.10
C TRP A 286 23.47 -3.23 18.15
N PRO A 287 24.72 -2.92 17.77
CA PRO A 287 25.70 -2.44 18.72
C PRO A 287 25.19 -1.14 19.35
N ALA A 288 24.83 -1.23 20.63
CA ALA A 288 24.55 -0.08 21.46
C ALA A 288 25.86 0.71 21.62
N GLN A 289 26.00 1.83 20.93
CA GLN A 289 26.90 2.91 21.33
C GLN A 289 26.57 4.21 20.58
N ALA A 290 25.61 4.95 21.12
CA ALA A 290 25.71 6.39 21.20
C ALA A 290 25.36 6.76 22.64
N GLN A 291 26.36 7.18 23.39
CA GLN A 291 26.17 7.68 24.74
C GLN A 291 25.20 8.86 24.69
N ALA A 292 24.13 8.79 25.49
CA ALA A 292 23.25 9.93 25.72
C ALA A 292 24.09 11.08 26.31
N PRO A 293 23.93 12.33 25.84
CA PRO A 293 24.57 13.45 26.50
C PRO A 293 24.08 13.53 27.95
N THR A 294 25.04 13.71 28.83
CA THR A 294 24.94 13.75 30.28
C THR A 294 23.83 14.72 30.73
N GLN A 295 23.04 14.27 31.70
CA GLN A 295 21.98 15.08 32.33
C GLN A 295 22.54 16.43 32.80
N VAL A 296 22.03 17.52 32.23
CA VAL A 296 22.07 18.83 32.89
C VAL A 296 20.86 18.89 33.82
N GLN A 297 21.15 19.06 35.10
CA GLN A 297 20.19 19.17 36.20
C GLN A 297 19.24 20.36 35.98
N ALA A 298 17.93 20.11 36.00
CA ALA A 298 16.92 21.16 36.00
C ALA A 298 16.75 21.76 37.42
N PRO A 299 16.72 23.09 37.60
CA PRO A 299 16.22 23.68 38.83
C PRO A 299 14.68 23.79 38.80
N ALA A 300 14.10 23.74 40.00
CA ALA A 300 12.69 23.55 40.33
C ALA A 300 11.70 24.61 39.77
N ALA A 301 10.45 24.18 39.55
CA ALA A 301 9.27 25.02 39.28
C ALA A 301 8.56 25.44 40.60
N PRO A 302 7.50 26.29 40.61
CA PRO A 302 6.80 26.99 39.51
C PRO A 302 6.45 28.47 39.80
N VAL A 303 6.04 29.24 38.78
CA VAL A 303 5.14 30.40 38.96
C VAL A 303 4.04 30.33 37.90
N ALA A 304 2.78 30.35 38.36
CA ALA A 304 1.58 30.28 37.55
C ALA A 304 1.31 31.61 36.81
N PHE A 305 0.87 31.53 35.54
CA PHE A 305 0.26 32.66 34.84
C PHE A 305 -1.06 32.26 34.17
N LYS A 306 -2.08 33.08 34.40
CA LYS A 306 -3.44 32.98 33.86
C LYS A 306 -3.51 33.43 32.39
N PRO A 307 -4.45 32.91 31.58
CA PRO A 307 -4.64 33.34 30.19
C PRO A 307 -5.35 34.70 30.13
N ALA A 308 -4.83 35.60 29.29
CA ALA A 308 -5.51 36.84 28.90
C ALA A 308 -6.37 36.60 27.66
N THR A 309 -7.65 36.98 27.77
CA THR A 309 -8.63 37.14 26.69
C THR A 309 -8.15 38.20 25.69
N ILE A 310 -8.21 37.91 24.39
CA ILE A 310 -8.12 38.93 23.35
C ILE A 310 -9.50 39.05 22.71
N ASP A 311 -10.13 40.20 22.96
CA ASP A 311 -11.33 40.68 22.29
C ASP A 311 -11.01 41.18 20.86
N ASN A 312 -11.95 40.91 19.97
CA ASN A 312 -12.07 41.48 18.63
C ASN A 312 -12.23 43.01 18.70
N ALA A 313 -11.39 43.76 17.96
CA ALA A 313 -11.79 44.93 17.15
C ALA A 313 -10.55 45.69 16.66
N SER A 314 -10.33 45.74 15.35
CA SER A 314 -10.28 47.00 14.58
C SER A 314 -9.74 46.73 13.17
N ALA A 315 -10.51 47.16 12.18
CA ALA A 315 -10.19 47.16 10.77
C ALA A 315 -8.97 48.04 10.44
N SER A 316 -8.23 47.67 9.39
CA SER A 316 -7.80 48.63 8.35
C SER A 316 -7.09 47.92 7.18
N SER A 317 -7.60 48.25 6.00
CA SER A 317 -7.14 48.08 4.62
C SER A 317 -5.66 47.77 4.37
N TRP A 318 -5.40 46.73 3.57
CA TRP A 318 -4.17 46.63 2.76
C TRP A 318 -4.54 46.81 1.30
N ASP A 319 -4.34 48.03 0.83
CA ASP A 319 -4.32 48.40 -0.58
C ASP A 319 -3.07 47.84 -1.27
N ALA A 320 -3.28 47.43 -2.51
CA ALA A 320 -2.24 47.02 -3.44
C ALA A 320 -1.37 48.22 -3.83
N THR A 321 -0.05 48.03 -3.93
CA THR A 321 0.76 48.82 -4.87
C THR A 321 1.93 48.03 -5.42
N VAL A 322 1.93 47.96 -6.75
CA VAL A 322 2.96 47.48 -7.65
C VAL A 322 4.20 48.37 -7.55
N VAL A 323 5.40 47.79 -7.48
CA VAL A 323 6.63 48.46 -7.94
C VAL A 323 7.48 47.49 -8.75
N SER A 324 7.52 47.78 -10.05
CA SER A 324 8.52 47.32 -11.00
C SER A 324 9.81 48.14 -10.86
N SER A 325 10.98 47.51 -10.98
CA SER A 325 12.11 48.08 -11.71
C SER A 325 13.26 47.07 -11.83
N ALA A 326 13.60 46.72 -13.08
CA ALA A 326 14.89 46.18 -13.47
C ALA A 326 16.01 47.22 -13.29
N PRO A 327 17.27 46.82 -13.51
CA PRO A 327 18.04 47.58 -14.49
C PRO A 327 18.80 46.69 -15.48
N ALA A 328 18.93 47.21 -16.69
CA ALA A 328 19.89 46.77 -17.70
C ALA A 328 21.19 47.55 -17.57
N ARG A 329 22.33 46.85 -17.58
CA ARG A 329 23.46 47.05 -18.49
C ARG A 329 24.49 45.94 -18.28
#